data_AF-A0AA38XKI2-F1
#
_entry.id   AF-A0AA38XKI2-F1
#
_cell.length_a   1.000
_cell.length_b   1.000
_cell.length_c   1.000
_cell.angle_alpha   90.00
_cell.angle_beta   90.00
_cell.angle_gamma   90.00
#
_symmetry.space_group_name_H-M   'P 1'
#
loop_
_entity.id
_entity.type
_entity.pdbx_description
1 polymer ?
#
loop_
_entity_poly.entity_id
_entity_poly.type
_entity_poly.pdbx_seq_one_letter_code
_entity_poly.pdbx_strand_id
1 'polypeptide(L)'
;MSRAKPSWRWRRYLKGPQGEATVNVTATDAQTSSQGSQDGQAPFKGLERKLHSPQIFMIALSGILGLTIFATMGQFLRTTGPAGLFVAIGYVALTAFCVMEGLGELVVQWPVANAMIRYVEVFVDEELAIVVGLVYW
;
A
#
# COMPACT_ATOMS: atom_id res chain seq x y z
N MET A 1 -39.03 -11.40 27.83
CA MET A 1 -37.74 -11.90 27.30
C MET A 1 -37.28 -10.97 26.17
N SER A 2 -36.44 -9.99 26.47
CA SER A 2 -35.94 -9.00 25.49
C SER A 2 -34.53 -9.39 25.08
N ARG A 3 -34.33 -9.76 23.81
CA ARG A 3 -32.99 -10.05 23.26
C ARG A 3 -32.30 -8.73 22.94
N ALA A 4 -31.16 -8.49 23.60
CA ALA A 4 -30.29 -7.35 23.37
C ALA A 4 -29.91 -7.24 21.89
N LYS A 5 -30.10 -6.06 21.29
CA LYS A 5 -29.66 -5.77 19.93
C LYS A 5 -28.15 -5.51 19.96
N PRO A 6 -27.32 -6.25 19.21
CA PRO A 6 -25.89 -5.99 19.17
C PRO A 6 -25.63 -4.70 18.37
N SER A 7 -25.11 -3.68 19.05
CA SER A 7 -24.88 -2.34 18.50
C SER A 7 -23.53 -2.25 17.77
N TRP A 8 -23.43 -2.91 16.61
CA TRP A 8 -22.34 -2.70 15.66
C TRP A 8 -22.52 -1.32 14.98
N ARG A 9 -22.00 -0.29 15.64
CA ARG A 9 -22.20 1.17 15.38
C ARG A 9 -21.61 1.71 14.07
N TRP A 10 -21.53 0.91 13.01
CA TRP A 10 -21.05 1.33 11.69
C TRP A 10 -22.03 2.26 10.95
N ARG A 11 -23.28 2.35 11.41
CA ARG A 11 -24.36 3.18 10.82
C ARG A 11 -24.06 4.68 10.69
N ARG A 12 -23.04 5.19 11.39
CA ARG A 12 -22.65 6.61 11.31
C ARG A 12 -21.78 6.95 10.09
N TYR A 13 -21.27 5.95 9.39
CA TYR A 13 -20.46 6.14 8.18
C TYR A 13 -21.25 6.01 6.87
N LEU A 14 -22.53 5.60 6.94
CA LEU A 14 -23.40 5.38 5.78
C LEU A 14 -24.16 6.62 5.29
N LYS A 15 -23.96 7.80 5.90
CA LYS A 15 -24.61 9.04 5.46
C LYS A 15 -23.59 10.01 4.88
N GLY A 16 -22.99 9.61 3.76
CA GLY A 16 -22.38 10.53 2.80
C GLY A 16 -23.45 11.10 1.85
N PRO A 17 -23.26 12.30 1.28
CA PRO A 17 -24.17 12.85 0.28
C PRO A 17 -24.24 11.95 -0.95
N GLN A 18 -25.47 11.64 -1.35
CA GLN A 18 -25.85 10.97 -2.58
C GLN A 18 -25.41 11.85 -3.77
N GLY A 19 -24.39 11.41 -4.48
CA GLY A 19 -23.96 11.93 -5.77
C GLY A 19 -23.51 10.75 -6.60
N GLU A 20 -24.44 10.22 -7.39
CA GLU A 20 -24.27 9.06 -8.24
C GLU A 20 -23.09 9.27 -9.20
N ALA A 21 -22.03 8.49 -9.04
CA ALA A 21 -21.04 8.25 -10.08
C ALA A 21 -20.97 6.75 -10.26
N THR A 22 -21.72 6.24 -11.24
CA THR A 22 -21.68 4.85 -11.69
C THR A 22 -20.29 4.60 -12.29
N VAL A 23 -19.35 4.17 -11.45
CA VAL A 23 -18.06 3.65 -11.91
C VAL A 23 -18.32 2.24 -12.40
N ASN A 24 -18.51 2.11 -13.71
CA ASN A 24 -18.56 0.83 -14.38
C ASN A 24 -17.14 0.23 -14.37
N VAL A 25 -16.79 -0.48 -13.31
CA VAL A 25 -15.57 -1.28 -13.24
C VAL A 25 -15.82 -2.57 -14.02
N THR A 26 -15.64 -2.51 -15.33
CA THR A 26 -15.41 -3.72 -16.12
C THR A 26 -14.07 -4.29 -15.67
N ALA A 27 -14.11 -5.53 -15.17
CA ALA A 27 -12.92 -6.27 -14.76
C ALA A 27 -11.87 -6.25 -15.87
N THR A 28 -10.66 -5.80 -15.55
CA THR A 28 -9.46 -6.04 -16.36
C THR A 28 -8.28 -6.08 -15.40
N ASP A 29 -7.56 -7.18 -15.49
CA ASP A 29 -6.42 -7.59 -14.68
C ASP A 29 -5.36 -6.51 -14.53
N ALA A 30 -4.76 -6.38 -13.35
CA ALA A 30 -3.76 -5.33 -13.08
C ALA A 30 -2.49 -5.91 -12.43
N GLN A 31 -1.58 -6.36 -13.30
CA GLN A 31 -0.14 -6.21 -13.11
C GLN A 31 0.39 -5.26 -14.19
N THR A 32 0.97 -4.15 -13.74
CA THR A 32 2.03 -3.34 -14.37
C THR A 32 1.72 -2.42 -15.58
N SER A 33 2.30 -1.20 -15.48
CA SER A 33 2.49 -0.11 -16.49
C SER A 33 1.24 0.74 -16.82
N SER A 34 1.27 2.08 -16.88
CA SER A 34 2.31 3.01 -17.34
C SER A 34 1.87 4.46 -17.05
N GLN A 35 2.76 5.35 -16.61
CA GLN A 35 2.75 6.73 -17.12
C GLN A 35 4.12 7.40 -16.95
N GLY A 36 4.84 7.50 -18.05
CA GLY A 36 5.97 8.41 -18.20
C GLY A 36 5.50 9.85 -18.40
N SER A 37 6.30 10.76 -17.83
CA SER A 37 6.59 12.14 -18.24
C SER A 37 5.42 13.09 -18.57
N GLN A 38 5.27 14.15 -17.77
CA GLN A 38 5.53 15.52 -18.26
C GLN A 38 5.57 16.57 -17.15
N ASP A 39 6.46 17.52 -17.42
CA ASP A 39 6.73 18.79 -16.74
C ASP A 39 5.50 19.59 -16.29
N GLY A 40 5.77 20.51 -15.36
CA GLY A 40 4.77 21.25 -14.61
C GLY A 40 3.66 21.89 -15.45
N GLN A 41 2.44 21.79 -14.94
CA GLN A 41 1.43 22.85 -15.02
C GLN A 41 0.26 22.57 -14.05
N ALA A 42 -0.09 23.60 -13.30
CA ALA A 42 -1.41 23.88 -12.70
C ALA A 42 -1.84 23.16 -11.40
N PRO A 43 -2.51 23.88 -10.47
CA PRO A 43 -2.95 23.35 -9.19
C PRO A 43 -4.05 22.31 -9.45
N PHE A 44 -3.99 21.17 -8.76
CA PHE A 44 -5.10 20.21 -8.66
C PHE A 44 -6.29 20.87 -7.96
N LYS A 45 -7.01 21.74 -8.67
CA LYS A 45 -8.22 22.42 -8.21
C LYS A 45 -9.41 21.53 -8.56
N GLY A 46 -9.66 20.49 -7.77
CA GLY A 46 -10.87 19.69 -7.97
C GLY A 46 -10.97 18.33 -7.31
N LEU A 47 -9.93 17.81 -6.64
CA LEU A 47 -10.07 16.57 -5.86
C LEU A 47 -10.42 16.93 -4.41
N GLU A 48 -11.68 16.69 -4.01
CA GLU A 48 -12.02 16.67 -2.60
C GLU A 48 -11.23 15.53 -1.92
N ARG A 49 -10.20 15.89 -1.15
CA ARG A 49 -9.48 14.96 -0.26
C ARG A 49 -10.42 14.54 0.88
N LYS A 50 -11.38 13.66 0.58
CA LYS A 50 -12.34 13.10 1.53
C LYS A 50 -12.21 11.58 1.68
N LEU A 51 -11.03 11.01 1.43
CA LEU A 51 -10.78 9.63 1.80
C LEU A 51 -10.70 9.52 3.33
N HIS A 52 -11.65 8.79 3.90
CA HIS A 52 -11.74 8.55 5.32
C HIS A 52 -10.55 7.71 5.80
N SER A 53 -9.98 8.02 6.97
CA SER A 53 -8.75 7.39 7.48
C SER A 53 -8.75 5.84 7.48
N PRO A 54 -9.84 5.16 7.87
CA PRO A 54 -10.01 3.71 7.69
C PRO A 54 -10.03 3.19 6.24
N GLN A 55 -10.47 3.99 5.27
CA GLN A 55 -10.50 3.57 3.86
C GLN A 55 -9.09 3.49 3.28
N ILE A 56 -8.20 4.37 3.74
CA ILE A 56 -6.78 4.35 3.39
C ILE A 56 -6.11 3.10 3.99
N PHE A 57 -6.47 2.73 5.22
CA PHE A 57 -5.99 1.50 5.85
C PHE A 57 -6.42 0.24 5.09
N MET A 58 -7.64 0.19 4.58
CA MET A 58 -8.12 -0.94 3.77
C MET A 58 -7.32 -1.12 2.48
N ILE A 59 -6.93 -0.02 1.82
CA ILE A 59 -6.07 -0.04 0.63
C ILE A 59 -4.66 -0.50 0.98
N ALA A 60 -4.10 -0.02 2.10
CA ALA A 60 -2.77 -0.41 2.56
C ALA A 60 -2.71 -1.92 2.88
N LEU A 61 -3.72 -2.44 3.59
CA LEU A 61 -3.79 -3.85 3.94
C LEU A 61 -3.90 -4.77 2.71
N SER A 62 -4.64 -4.37 1.67
CA SER A 62 -4.79 -5.19 0.47
C SER A 62 -3.49 -5.35 -0.32
N GLY A 63 -2.59 -4.36 -0.27
CA GLY A 63 -1.29 -4.46 -0.93
C GLY A 63 -0.31 -5.41 -0.22
N ILE A 64 -0.43 -5.54 1.10
CA ILE A 64 0.54 -6.27 1.94
C ILE A 64 0.06 -7.69 2.28
N LEU A 65 -1.24 -7.91 2.48
CA LEU A 65 -1.82 -9.19 2.91
C LEU A 65 -2.22 -10.13 1.75
N GLY A 66 -1.77 -9.87 0.53
CA GLY A 66 -2.23 -10.57 -0.68
C GLY A 66 -1.95 -12.07 -0.75
N LEU A 67 -2.06 -12.63 -1.97
CA LEU A 67 -1.83 -14.05 -2.27
C LEU A 67 -0.49 -14.57 -1.75
N THR A 68 0.51 -13.70 -1.58
CA THR A 68 1.85 -14.03 -1.09
C THR A 68 1.83 -14.85 0.19
N ILE A 69 0.96 -14.52 1.17
CA ILE A 69 0.91 -15.28 2.41
C ILE A 69 0.31 -16.66 2.20
N PHE A 70 -0.68 -16.79 1.33
CA PHE A 70 -1.35 -18.06 1.06
C PHE A 70 -0.49 -19.00 0.20
N ALA A 71 0.17 -18.46 -0.84
CA ALA A 71 1.01 -19.23 -1.76
C ALA A 71 2.26 -19.82 -1.06
N THR A 72 2.81 -19.11 -0.08
CA THR A 72 4.08 -19.50 0.55
C THR A 72 3.90 -20.29 1.86
N MET A 73 2.83 -20.04 2.62
CA MET A 73 2.60 -20.67 3.93
C MET A 73 2.56 -22.20 3.88
N GLY A 74 1.95 -22.79 2.85
CA GLY A 74 1.82 -24.24 2.71
C GLY A 74 3.16 -24.97 2.54
N GLN A 75 4.15 -24.32 1.92
CA GLN A 75 5.50 -24.89 1.76
C GLN A 75 6.34 -24.69 3.02
N PHE A 76 6.22 -23.54 3.66
CA PHE A 76 6.98 -23.24 4.87
C PHE A 76 6.60 -24.11 6.08
N LEU A 77 5.32 -24.49 6.20
CA LEU A 77 4.85 -25.41 7.24
C LEU A 77 5.50 -26.80 7.16
N ARG A 78 5.76 -27.30 5.94
CA ARG A 78 6.34 -28.65 5.74
C ARG A 78 7.86 -28.67 5.88
N THR A 79 8.52 -27.57 5.52
CA THR A 79 9.98 -27.52 5.37
C THR A 79 10.69 -27.05 6.64
N THR A 80 10.13 -26.09 7.37
CA THR A 80 10.85 -25.38 8.45
C THR A 80 10.39 -25.79 9.86
N GLY A 81 9.30 -26.57 9.97
CA GLY A 81 8.65 -26.85 11.26
C GLY A 81 8.04 -25.58 11.91
N PRO A 82 7.18 -25.72 12.94
CA PRO A 82 6.46 -24.57 13.50
C PRO A 82 7.39 -23.55 14.17
N ALA A 83 8.43 -24.01 14.87
CA ALA A 83 9.38 -23.12 15.56
C ALA A 83 10.29 -22.35 14.59
N GLY A 84 10.80 -23.01 13.55
CA GLY A 84 11.67 -22.38 12.56
C GLY A 84 10.92 -21.40 11.65
N LEU A 85 9.62 -21.64 11.42
CA LEU A 85 8.76 -20.71 10.67
C LEU A 85 8.67 -19.33 11.33
N PHE A 86 8.44 -19.28 12.65
CA PHE A 86 8.32 -18.01 13.37
C PHE A 86 9.63 -17.23 13.37
N VAL A 87 10.76 -17.92 13.53
CA VAL A 87 12.09 -17.27 13.52
C VAL A 87 12.42 -16.72 12.13
N ALA A 88 12.15 -17.49 11.07
CA ALA A 88 12.40 -17.06 9.69
C ALA A 88 11.53 -15.86 9.29
N ILE A 89 10.22 -15.94 9.54
CA ILE A 89 9.30 -14.82 9.26
C ILE A 89 9.65 -13.60 10.11
N GLY A 90 9.98 -13.80 11.39
CA GLY A 90 10.37 -12.71 12.30
C GLY A 90 11.65 -12.01 11.87
N TYR A 91 12.67 -12.75 11.42
CA TYR A 91 13.93 -12.18 10.95
C TYR A 91 13.73 -11.31 9.69
N VAL A 92 13.02 -11.83 8.69
CA VAL A 92 12.74 -11.09 7.46
C VAL A 92 11.87 -9.87 7.77
N ALA A 93 10.83 -10.02 8.61
CA ALA A 93 9.99 -8.91 9.05
C ALA A 93 10.79 -7.82 9.79
N LEU A 94 11.76 -8.20 10.63
CA LEU A 94 12.63 -7.25 11.33
C LEU A 94 13.47 -6.44 10.34
N THR A 95 14.09 -7.08 9.35
CA THR A 95 14.88 -6.38 8.34
C THR A 95 14.02 -5.42 7.52
N ALA A 96 12.83 -5.84 7.09
CA ALA A 96 11.89 -5.00 6.37
C ALA A 96 11.36 -3.85 7.24
N PHE A 97 11.15 -4.08 8.54
CA PHE A 97 10.72 -3.06 9.49
C PHE A 97 11.76 -1.95 9.65
N CYS A 98 13.04 -2.31 9.82
CA CYS A 98 14.11 -1.32 9.88
C CYS A 98 14.20 -0.46 8.62
N VAL A 99 14.02 -1.07 7.43
CA VAL A 99 13.99 -0.33 6.17
C VAL A 99 12.77 0.59 6.08
N MET A 100 11.60 0.11 6.51
CA MET A 100 10.35 0.86 6.46
C MET A 100 10.36 2.08 7.39
N GLU A 101 10.96 1.98 8.58
CA GLU A 101 11.15 3.12 9.49
C GLU A 101 12.04 4.20 8.85
N GLY A 102 13.16 3.80 8.22
CA GLY A 102 14.02 4.74 7.50
C GLY A 102 13.33 5.42 6.31
N LEU A 103 12.53 4.66 5.55
CA LEU A 103 11.70 5.22 4.48
C LEU A 103 10.59 6.14 5.05
N GLY A 104 10.03 5.81 6.21
CA GLY A 104 9.01 6.59 6.88
C GLY A 104 9.49 7.99 7.26
N GLU A 105 10.68 8.10 7.86
CA GLU A 105 11.30 9.41 8.18
C GLU A 105 11.52 10.25 6.92
N LEU A 106 11.93 9.61 5.83
CA LEU A 106 12.20 10.27 4.54
C LEU A 106 10.90 10.75 3.87
N VAL A 107 9.81 9.99 3.98
CA VAL A 107 8.46 10.36 3.48
C VAL A 107 7.87 11.54 4.25
N VAL A 108 8.09 11.62 5.57
CA VAL A 108 7.59 12.74 6.38
C VAL A 108 8.32 14.04 6.03
N GLN A 109 9.62 13.97 5.74
CA GLN A 109 10.42 15.15 5.40
C GLN A 109 10.14 15.65 3.98
N TRP A 110 9.99 14.75 3.00
CA TRP A 110 9.76 15.09 1.58
C TRP A 110 8.63 14.25 0.96
N PRO A 111 7.36 14.68 1.06
CA PRO A 111 6.24 13.99 0.43
C PRO A 111 6.20 14.30 -1.07
N VAL A 112 6.93 13.53 -1.87
CA VAL A 112 7.01 13.66 -3.34
C VAL A 112 6.17 12.58 -4.00
N ALA A 113 5.41 12.94 -5.04
CA ALA A 113 4.75 11.95 -5.90
C ALA A 113 5.83 11.18 -6.68
N ASN A 114 5.74 9.84 -6.75
CA ASN A 114 6.78 8.93 -7.27
C ASN A 114 7.98 8.70 -6.31
N ALA A 115 7.67 8.33 -5.07
CA ALA A 115 8.61 8.18 -3.95
C ALA A 115 9.84 7.29 -4.22
N MET A 116 9.67 6.07 -4.74
CA MET A 116 10.77 5.08 -4.77
C MET A 116 11.96 5.50 -5.65
N ILE A 117 11.72 6.02 -6.85
CA ILE A 117 12.80 6.42 -7.76
C ILE A 117 13.35 7.79 -7.36
N ARG A 118 12.46 8.72 -6.96
CA ARG A 118 12.87 10.08 -6.56
C ARG A 118 13.69 10.11 -5.28
N TYR A 119 13.45 9.20 -4.34
CA TYR A 119 14.29 9.12 -3.14
C TYR A 119 15.70 8.61 -3.44
N VAL A 120 15.86 7.72 -4.43
CA VAL A 120 17.19 7.25 -4.83
C VAL A 120 17.95 8.33 -5.61
N GLU A 121 17.25 9.04 -6.50
CA GLU A 121 17.80 10.14 -7.31
C GLU A 121 18.33 11.29 -6.43
N VAL A 122 17.62 11.64 -5.36
CA VAL A 122 17.97 12.78 -4.49
C VAL A 122 19.01 12.43 -3.43
N PHE A 123 19.00 11.21 -2.88
CA PHE A 123 19.84 10.85 -1.72
C PHE A 123 21.07 9.99 -2.06
N VAL A 124 21.09 9.31 -3.21
CA VAL A 124 22.18 8.40 -3.60
C VAL A 124 22.89 8.91 -4.82
N ASP A 125 22.27 8.77 -6.00
CA ASP A 125 22.79 9.25 -7.29
C ASP A 125 21.72 9.09 -8.38
N GLU A 126 21.78 9.90 -9.43
CA GLU A 126 20.85 9.87 -10.55
C GLU A 126 21.08 8.63 -11.45
N GLU A 127 22.33 8.20 -11.63
CA GLU A 127 22.62 6.97 -12.39
C GLU A 127 22.15 5.70 -11.67
N LEU A 128 22.26 5.69 -10.34
CA LEU A 128 21.77 4.58 -9.53
C LEU A 128 20.23 4.51 -9.55
N ALA A 129 19.56 5.66 -9.64
CA ALA A 129 18.12 5.73 -9.82
C ALA A 129 17.66 5.08 -11.14
N ILE A 130 18.42 5.20 -12.23
CA ILE A 130 18.13 4.53 -13.51
C ILE A 130 18.25 3.01 -13.36
N VAL A 131 19.31 2.52 -12.70
CA VAL A 131 19.51 1.07 -12.46
C VAL A 131 18.40 0.49 -11.60
N VAL A 132 18.05 1.16 -10.50
CA VAL A 132 16.94 0.75 -9.62
C VAL A 132 15.62 0.78 -10.38
N GLY A 133 15.41 1.78 -11.24
CA GLY A 133 14.25 1.86 -12.13
C GLY A 133 14.15 0.66 -13.06
N LEU A 134 15.27 0.18 -13.61
CA LEU A 134 15.30 -1.02 -14.45
C LEU A 134 15.09 -2.32 -13.66
N VAL A 135 15.61 -2.42 -12.43
CA VAL A 135 15.43 -3.61 -11.57
C VAL A 135 13.97 -3.74 -11.10
N TYR A 136 13.26 -2.62 -11.00
CA TYR A 136 11.88 -2.58 -10.53
C TYR A 136 10.82 -2.72 -11.65
N TRP A 137 11.23 -2.62 -12.92
CA TRP A 137 10.35 -2.78 -14.08
C TRP A 137 10.24 -4.25 -14.52
#